data_AF-A0A952AUU0-F1
#
_entry.id   AF-A0A952AUU0-F1
#
_cell.length_a   1.000
_cell.length_b   1.000
_cell.length_c   1.000
_cell.angle_alpha   90.00
_cell.angle_beta   90.00
_cell.angle_gamma   90.00
#
_symmetry.space_group_name_H-M   'P 1'
#
loop_
_entity.id
_entity.type
_entity.pdbx_description
1 polymer ?
#
loop_
_entity_poly.entity_id
_entity_poly.type
_entity_poly.pdbx_seq_one_letter_code
_entity_poly.pdbx_strand_id
1 'polypeptide(L)'
;MRFIIHEQPYERPFLAGRLRYERDGAPTGAVESWRLTDAVDGYRFLRVDLDARDAPSGRSSLYHVTINPDGRPEQVKFRFMGDGHEISGTAVWDKGEIVAARQVDGATYEDVVCEGAFWFPAGSGLALLAGDAGKTRGITHGVDTSNPAQLMALVETSVTIEWGESAIEPVADESLTVRPLTVVWGDQRRVVWLDSLNRPLRLWRGDGLTAVAERLVRYRR
;
A
#
# COMPACT_ATOMS: atom_id res chain seq x y z
N MET A 1 -1.18 10.32 11.56
CA MET A 1 -0.69 8.98 11.17
C MET A 1 0.23 8.45 12.25
N ARG A 2 0.17 7.15 12.49
CA ARG A 2 1.11 6.38 13.31
C ARG A 2 2.31 5.97 12.45
N PHE A 3 3.42 5.59 13.09
CA PHE A 3 4.67 5.26 12.42
C PHE A 3 5.28 3.97 12.99
N ILE A 4 5.87 3.16 12.11
CA ILE A 4 6.82 2.11 12.53
C ILE A 4 8.19 2.76 12.78
N ILE A 5 8.64 3.56 11.82
CA ILE A 5 9.89 4.34 11.89
C ILE A 5 9.53 5.80 11.63
N HIS A 6 9.89 6.66 12.59
CA HIS A 6 9.75 8.11 12.47
C HIS A 6 10.71 8.66 11.40
N GLU A 7 10.34 9.80 10.82
CA GLU A 7 11.20 10.52 9.87
C GLU A 7 12.53 10.89 10.53
N GLN A 8 13.61 10.64 9.80
CA GLN A 8 14.96 10.96 10.22
C GLN A 8 15.41 12.33 9.68
N PRO A 9 16.41 12.99 10.29
CA PRO A 9 16.85 14.32 9.87
C PRO A 9 17.35 14.45 8.43
N TYR A 10 17.76 13.35 7.80
CA TYR A 10 18.22 13.31 6.41
C TYR A 10 17.07 13.17 5.39
N GLU A 11 15.84 13.00 5.85
CA GLU A 11 14.67 12.83 5.00
C GLU A 11 13.98 14.17 4.72
N ARG A 12 13.44 14.32 3.51
CA ARG A 12 12.69 15.51 3.08
C ARG A 12 11.31 15.10 2.60
N PRO A 13 10.25 15.33 3.39
CA PRO A 13 8.87 15.11 2.93
C PRO A 13 8.59 15.91 1.67
N PHE A 14 7.99 15.28 0.66
CA PHE A 14 7.61 15.99 -0.56
C PHE A 14 6.15 15.74 -0.96
N LEU A 15 5.58 14.57 -0.65
CA LEU A 15 4.15 14.29 -0.84
C LEU A 15 3.54 13.63 0.40
N ALA A 16 2.28 13.96 0.67
CA ALA A 16 1.44 13.20 1.60
C ALA A 16 -0.02 13.25 1.17
N GLY A 17 -0.83 12.36 1.72
CA GLY A 17 -2.26 12.40 1.50
C GLY A 17 -3.04 11.59 2.52
N ARG A 18 -4.36 11.74 2.45
CA ARG A 18 -5.31 10.97 3.24
C ARG A 18 -6.46 10.49 2.35
N LEU A 19 -6.70 9.19 2.34
CA LEU A 19 -7.87 8.57 1.75
C LEU A 19 -8.88 8.24 2.85
N ARG A 20 -10.16 8.51 2.62
CA ARG A 20 -11.27 8.02 3.44
C ARG A 20 -11.95 6.87 2.71
N TYR A 21 -12.15 5.76 3.42
CA TYR A 21 -12.83 4.59 2.87
C TYR A 21 -14.32 4.69 3.04
N GLU A 22 -15.03 4.30 1.98
CA GLU A 22 -16.48 4.36 1.87
C GLU A 22 -17.05 3.00 1.47
N ARG A 23 -18.27 2.71 1.93
CA ARG A 23 -19.10 1.62 1.44
C ARG A 23 -20.42 2.22 1.03
N ASP A 24 -20.80 2.01 -0.23
CA ASP A 24 -22.03 2.57 -0.81
C ASP A 24 -22.15 4.10 -0.62
N GLY A 25 -21.01 4.80 -0.70
CA GLY A 25 -20.89 6.25 -0.53
C GLY A 25 -20.87 6.74 0.93
N ALA A 26 -21.10 5.86 1.91
CA ALA A 26 -21.04 6.21 3.33
C ALA A 26 -19.63 5.97 3.91
N PRO A 27 -19.06 6.89 4.72
CA PRO A 27 -17.82 6.66 5.44
C PRO A 27 -17.87 5.38 6.28
N THR A 28 -16.85 4.54 6.15
CA THR A 28 -16.75 3.32 6.98
C THR A 28 -16.09 3.58 8.33
N GLY A 29 -15.45 4.73 8.53
CA GLY A 29 -14.54 5.00 9.66
C GLY A 29 -13.08 4.66 9.37
N ALA A 30 -12.78 3.85 8.34
CA ALA A 30 -11.41 3.55 7.95
C ALA A 30 -10.79 4.69 7.12
N VAL A 31 -9.52 4.98 7.40
CA VAL A 31 -8.74 6.01 6.69
C VAL A 31 -7.33 5.53 6.43
N GLU A 32 -6.77 5.92 5.29
CA GLU A 32 -5.36 5.70 4.97
C GLU A 32 -4.65 7.03 4.94
N SER A 33 -3.68 7.23 5.82
CA SER A 33 -2.73 8.35 5.73
C SER A 33 -1.42 7.85 5.16
N TRP A 34 -0.88 8.55 4.17
CA TRP A 34 0.39 8.18 3.56
C TRP A 34 1.30 9.38 3.42
N ARG A 35 2.61 9.13 3.41
CA ARG A 35 3.65 10.14 3.22
C ARG A 35 4.83 9.55 2.48
N LEU A 36 5.35 10.31 1.53
CA LEU A 36 6.54 10.00 0.76
C LEU A 36 7.61 11.05 1.03
N THR A 37 8.78 10.58 1.47
CA THR A 37 9.96 11.40 1.74
C THR A 37 11.07 11.06 0.75
N ASP A 38 11.79 12.07 0.27
CA ASP A 38 13.06 11.89 -0.43
C ASP A 38 14.17 11.66 0.62
N ALA A 39 15.15 10.83 0.30
CA ALA A 39 16.32 10.54 1.12
C ALA A 39 17.62 10.68 0.30
N VAL A 40 18.76 10.32 0.90
CA VAL A 40 20.07 10.36 0.24
C VAL A 40 20.09 9.43 -0.99
N ASP A 41 20.92 9.78 -1.98
CA ASP A 41 21.21 8.96 -3.16
C ASP A 41 19.98 8.55 -4.00
N GLY A 42 18.89 9.32 -3.93
CA GLY A 42 17.67 9.07 -4.71
C GLY A 42 16.72 8.06 -4.09
N TYR A 43 17.06 7.51 -2.92
CA TYR A 43 16.14 6.70 -2.13
C TYR A 43 14.92 7.49 -1.68
N ARG A 44 13.82 6.77 -1.47
CA ARG A 44 12.59 7.31 -0.90
C ARG A 44 12.03 6.41 0.18
N PHE A 45 11.29 6.99 1.11
CA PHE A 45 10.50 6.21 2.08
C PHE A 45 9.02 6.51 1.96
N LEU A 46 8.24 5.46 1.70
CA LEU A 46 6.78 5.51 1.76
C LEU A 46 6.32 5.00 3.13
N ARG A 47 5.62 5.85 3.87
CA ARG A 47 4.98 5.50 5.14
C ARG A 47 3.48 5.49 4.95
N VAL A 48 2.82 4.42 5.41
CA VAL A 48 1.37 4.25 5.29
C VAL A 48 0.79 3.84 6.63
N ASP A 49 -0.30 4.49 7.01
CA ASP A 49 -1.13 4.17 8.17
C ASP A 49 -2.57 3.97 7.69
N LEU A 50 -2.94 2.71 7.50
CA LEU A 50 -4.33 2.30 7.31
C LEU A 50 -4.95 2.12 8.69
N ASP A 51 -5.67 3.14 9.17
CA ASP A 51 -6.34 3.15 10.45
C ASP A 51 -7.81 2.82 10.29
N ALA A 52 -8.21 1.64 10.76
CA ALA A 52 -9.57 1.15 10.68
C ALA A 52 -10.16 0.82 12.06
N ARG A 53 -9.62 1.42 13.14
CA ARG A 53 -10.12 1.20 14.52
C ARG A 53 -11.59 1.57 14.68
N ASP A 54 -12.05 2.60 13.97
CA ASP A 54 -13.43 3.06 13.98
C ASP A 54 -14.29 2.41 12.89
N ALA A 55 -13.73 1.47 12.12
CA ALA A 55 -14.42 0.79 11.03
C ALA A 55 -14.94 -0.59 11.45
N PRO A 56 -16.00 -1.13 10.80
CA PRO A 56 -16.53 -2.46 11.14
C PRO A 56 -15.51 -3.59 11.14
N SER A 57 -14.46 -3.50 10.30
CA SER A 57 -13.39 -4.49 10.29
C SER A 57 -12.46 -4.43 11.51
N GLY A 58 -12.26 -3.25 12.12
CA GLY A 58 -11.24 -3.05 13.17
C GLY A 58 -9.77 -3.24 12.73
N ARG A 59 -9.51 -3.63 11.47
CA ARG A 59 -8.20 -4.05 10.96
C ARG A 59 -7.33 -2.87 10.55
N SER A 60 -6.37 -2.53 11.39
CA SER A 60 -5.36 -1.52 11.08
C SER A 60 -4.08 -2.14 10.52
N SER A 61 -3.37 -1.40 9.68
CA SER A 61 -2.03 -1.77 9.23
C SER A 61 -1.13 -0.56 9.08
N LEU A 62 0.14 -0.74 9.44
CA LEU A 62 1.20 0.23 9.22
C LEU A 62 2.20 -0.36 8.24
N TYR A 63 2.74 0.47 7.36
CA TYR A 63 3.82 0.10 6.45
C TYR A 63 4.89 1.19 6.43
N HIS A 64 6.14 0.75 6.32
CA HIS A 64 7.30 1.57 6.00
C HIS A 64 8.07 0.88 4.88
N VAL A 65 8.03 1.48 3.69
CA VAL A 65 8.67 0.96 2.49
C VAL A 65 9.91 1.79 2.17
N THR A 66 11.04 1.13 2.03
CA THR A 66 12.23 1.69 1.39
C THR A 66 12.12 1.45 -0.11
N ILE A 67 12.17 2.55 -0.87
CA ILE A 67 12.08 2.54 -2.33
C ILE A 67 13.42 3.02 -2.88
N ASN A 68 14.00 2.25 -3.77
CA ASN A 68 15.29 2.55 -4.37
C ASN A 68 15.19 3.61 -5.48
N PRO A 69 16.33 4.08 -6.02
CA PRO A 69 16.33 5.11 -7.06
C PRO A 69 15.58 4.72 -8.34
N ASP A 70 15.45 3.42 -8.63
CA ASP A 70 14.69 2.88 -9.75
C ASP A 70 13.17 2.82 -9.48
N GLY A 71 12.74 3.25 -8.29
CA GLY A 71 11.33 3.25 -7.89
C GLY A 71 10.81 1.88 -7.41
N ARG A 72 11.71 0.93 -7.13
CA ARG A 72 11.38 -0.43 -6.67
C ARG A 72 11.43 -0.53 -5.15
N PRO A 73 10.53 -1.30 -4.51
CA PRO A 73 10.69 -1.66 -3.10
C PRO A 73 11.97 -2.49 -2.88
N GLU A 74 12.74 -2.16 -1.85
CA GLU A 74 13.89 -2.96 -1.37
C GLU A 74 13.66 -3.55 0.02
N GLN A 75 12.85 -2.86 0.83
CA GLN A 75 12.45 -3.33 2.14
C GLN A 75 11.05 -2.83 2.48
N VAL A 76 10.24 -3.69 3.10
CA VAL A 76 8.94 -3.34 3.65
C VAL A 76 8.91 -3.79 5.09
N LYS A 77 8.79 -2.84 6.03
CA LYS A 77 8.41 -3.15 7.41
C LYS A 77 6.92 -2.97 7.56
N PHE A 78 6.27 -3.85 8.29
CA PHE A 78 4.83 -3.81 8.48
C PHE A 78 4.40 -4.14 9.90
N ARG A 79 3.23 -3.63 10.27
CA ARG A 79 2.49 -4.03 11.48
C ARG A 79 1.02 -4.19 11.12
N PHE A 80 0.38 -5.22 11.64
CA PHE A 80 -1.05 -5.44 11.53
C PHE A 80 -1.66 -5.58 12.92
N MET A 81 -2.83 -4.97 13.13
CA MET A 81 -3.61 -5.09 14.36
C MET A 81 -5.09 -5.25 13.99
N GLY A 82 -5.71 -6.34 14.40
CA GLY A 82 -7.13 -6.61 14.11
C GLY A 82 -7.51 -8.05 14.44
N ASP A 83 -8.79 -8.30 14.68
CA ASP A 83 -9.33 -9.64 14.99
C ASP A 83 -8.60 -10.39 16.12
N GLY A 84 -8.10 -9.65 17.11
CA GLY A 84 -7.35 -10.22 18.25
C GLY A 84 -5.88 -10.52 17.96
N HIS A 85 -5.40 -10.27 16.74
CA HIS A 85 -4.01 -10.51 16.35
C HIS A 85 -3.19 -9.23 16.35
N GLU A 86 -1.93 -9.37 16.78
CA GLU A 86 -0.89 -8.37 16.56
C GLU A 86 0.29 -9.01 15.82
N ILE A 87 0.60 -8.45 14.65
CA ILE A 87 1.68 -8.95 13.80
C ILE A 87 2.65 -7.83 13.50
N SER A 88 3.93 -8.14 13.51
CA SER A 88 4.97 -7.26 12.96
C SER A 88 5.92 -8.07 12.10
N GLY A 89 6.52 -7.42 11.10
CA GLY A 89 7.45 -8.12 10.22
C GLY A 89 8.23 -7.21 9.30
N THR A 90 9.16 -7.82 8.58
CA THR A 90 9.97 -7.18 7.55
C THR A 90 10.10 -8.13 6.37
N ALA A 91 9.89 -7.61 5.16
CA ALA A 91 10.24 -8.25 3.90
C ALA A 91 11.41 -7.51 3.26
N VAL A 92 12.39 -8.23 2.71
CA VAL A 92 13.59 -7.68 2.08
C VAL A 92 13.78 -8.36 0.72
N TRP A 93 14.15 -7.57 -0.28
CA TRP A 93 14.51 -8.06 -1.60
C TRP A 93 15.99 -8.41 -1.60
N ASP A 94 16.34 -9.66 -1.89
CA ASP A 94 17.73 -10.12 -2.02
C ASP A 94 17.83 -11.10 -3.21
N LYS A 95 18.72 -10.81 -4.16
CA LYS A 95 19.09 -11.72 -5.27
C LYS A 95 17.93 -12.36 -6.03
N GLY A 96 16.85 -11.60 -6.29
CA GLY A 96 15.68 -12.10 -7.03
C GLY A 96 14.68 -12.88 -6.19
N GLU A 97 14.84 -12.85 -4.87
CA GLU A 97 13.89 -13.36 -3.87
C GLU A 97 13.40 -12.24 -2.97
N ILE A 98 12.25 -12.46 -2.36
CA ILE A 98 11.74 -11.66 -1.24
C ILE A 98 11.73 -12.58 -0.03
N VAL A 99 12.53 -12.22 0.97
CA VAL A 99 12.61 -12.92 2.25
C VAL A 99 11.88 -12.10 3.28
N ALA A 100 10.88 -12.70 3.93
CA ALA A 100 10.14 -12.08 5.01
C ALA A 100 10.32 -12.85 6.33
N ALA A 101 10.46 -12.10 7.41
CA ALA A 101 10.36 -12.59 8.77
C ALA A 101 9.22 -11.84 9.47
N ARG A 102 8.34 -12.57 10.17
CA ARG A 102 7.20 -11.99 10.89
C ARG A 102 6.99 -12.66 12.24
N GLN A 103 6.59 -11.85 13.21
CA GLN A 103 6.16 -12.28 14.52
C GLN A 103 4.63 -12.17 14.59
N VAL A 104 3.96 -13.28 14.87
CA VAL A 104 2.50 -13.41 14.97
C VAL A 104 2.18 -13.98 16.34
N ASP A 105 1.55 -13.18 17.20
CA ASP A 105 1.14 -13.58 18.55
C ASP A 105 2.27 -14.27 19.36
N GLY A 106 3.52 -13.80 19.16
CA GLY A 106 4.72 -14.32 19.82
C GLY A 106 5.45 -15.43 19.07
N ALA A 107 4.83 -16.08 18.07
CA ALA A 107 5.48 -17.06 17.22
C ALA A 107 6.21 -16.40 16.04
N THR A 108 7.33 -16.96 15.60
CA THR A 108 8.12 -16.45 14.47
C THR A 108 7.88 -17.31 13.24
N TYR A 109 7.73 -16.66 12.09
CA TYR A 109 7.56 -17.29 10.79
C TYR A 109 8.52 -16.65 9.80
N GLU A 110 8.96 -17.44 8.83
CA GLU A 110 9.78 -17.02 7.70
C GLU A 110 9.09 -17.44 6.40
N ASP A 111 9.07 -16.53 5.44
CA ASP A 111 8.49 -16.74 4.12
C ASP A 111 9.56 -16.37 3.08
N VAL A 112 9.76 -17.21 2.07
CA VAL A 112 10.65 -16.93 0.93
C VAL A 112 9.86 -17.17 -0.35
N VAL A 113 9.85 -16.17 -1.22
CA VAL A 113 9.17 -16.20 -2.52
C VAL A 113 10.09 -15.63 -3.57
N CYS A 114 9.94 -16.01 -4.84
CA CYS A 114 10.74 -15.31 -5.87
C CYS A 114 10.12 -13.95 -6.20
N GLU A 115 10.97 -13.02 -6.64
CA GLU A 115 10.55 -11.65 -6.92
C GLU A 115 9.45 -11.56 -7.99
N GLY A 116 8.59 -10.56 -7.81
CA GLY A 116 7.54 -10.17 -8.73
C GLY A 116 7.00 -8.78 -8.36
N ALA A 117 5.88 -8.38 -8.97
CA ALA A 117 5.24 -7.12 -8.66
C ALA A 117 4.63 -7.17 -7.26
N PHE A 118 5.06 -6.29 -6.34
CA PHE A 118 4.65 -6.36 -4.94
C PHE A 118 3.66 -5.26 -4.56
N TRP A 119 2.64 -5.61 -3.77
CA TRP A 119 1.73 -4.66 -3.15
C TRP A 119 1.26 -5.12 -1.77
N PHE A 120 0.62 -4.21 -1.05
CA PHE A 120 -0.09 -4.47 0.21
C PHE A 120 -1.48 -3.84 0.17
N PRO A 121 -2.43 -4.22 1.05
CA PRO A 121 -3.85 -3.85 0.95
C PRO A 121 -4.16 -2.39 1.32
N ALA A 122 -3.51 -1.44 0.65
CA ALA A 122 -3.71 0.01 0.75
C ALA A 122 -3.68 0.64 -0.65
N GLY A 123 -4.32 1.81 -0.83
CA GLY A 123 -4.27 2.57 -2.08
C GLY A 123 -2.83 2.92 -2.47
N SER A 124 -2.03 3.37 -1.51
CA SER A 124 -0.60 3.64 -1.70
C SER A 124 0.23 2.38 -1.96
N GLY A 125 -0.21 1.22 -1.45
CA GLY A 125 0.43 -0.07 -1.73
C GLY A 125 0.20 -0.51 -3.17
N LEU A 126 -1.03 -0.34 -3.69
CA LEU A 126 -1.35 -0.57 -5.10
C LEU A 126 -0.65 0.43 -6.03
N ALA A 127 -0.44 1.67 -5.58
CA ALA A 127 0.27 2.69 -6.35
C ALA A 127 1.72 2.29 -6.69
N LEU A 128 2.35 1.41 -5.90
CA LEU A 128 3.68 0.86 -6.19
C LEU A 128 3.70 0.05 -7.50
N LEU A 129 2.56 -0.49 -7.93
CA LEU A 129 2.44 -1.28 -9.16
C LEU A 129 2.41 -0.42 -10.43
N ALA A 130 2.46 0.90 -10.33
CA ALA A 130 2.46 1.82 -11.47
C ALA A 130 3.59 1.50 -12.49
N GLY A 131 4.76 1.09 -11.99
CA GLY A 131 5.92 0.68 -12.79
C GLY A 131 5.91 -0.79 -13.24
N ASP A 132 4.88 -1.56 -12.87
CA ASP A 132 4.77 -3.00 -13.09
C ASP A 132 3.69 -3.40 -14.10
N ALA A 133 3.14 -2.44 -14.85
CA ALA A 133 2.13 -2.72 -15.88
C ALA A 133 2.64 -3.78 -16.88
N GLY A 134 1.79 -4.77 -17.15
CA GLY A 134 2.12 -5.92 -18.01
C GLY A 134 2.84 -7.07 -17.31
N LYS A 135 3.29 -6.94 -16.05
CA LYS A 135 3.81 -8.09 -15.29
C LYS A 135 2.68 -9.05 -14.91
N THR A 136 3.01 -10.34 -14.89
CA THR A 136 2.05 -11.43 -14.64
C THR A 136 2.27 -12.16 -13.31
N ARG A 137 3.42 -11.95 -12.67
CA ARG A 137 3.74 -12.51 -11.34
C ARG A 137 3.64 -11.42 -10.28
N GLY A 138 2.87 -11.71 -9.23
CA GLY A 138 2.58 -10.81 -8.13
C GLY A 138 2.89 -11.40 -6.76
N ILE A 139 3.19 -10.53 -5.80
CA ILE A 139 3.37 -10.88 -4.39
C ILE A 139 2.56 -9.88 -3.55
N THR A 140 1.76 -10.40 -2.63
CA THR A 140 1.02 -9.58 -1.66
C THR A 140 1.06 -10.23 -0.28
N HIS A 141 0.70 -9.47 0.75
CA HIS A 141 0.43 -10.03 2.07
C HIS A 141 -0.90 -10.81 2.08
N GLY A 142 -0.89 -11.98 2.73
CA GLY A 142 -2.09 -12.72 3.10
C GLY A 142 -2.95 -11.94 4.11
N VAL A 143 -4.27 -11.98 3.93
CA VAL A 143 -5.25 -11.24 4.75
C VAL A 143 -6.28 -12.14 5.44
N ASP A 144 -6.07 -13.46 5.39
CA ASP A 144 -6.93 -14.43 6.07
C ASP A 144 -6.64 -14.44 7.56
N THR A 145 -7.60 -13.94 8.33
CA THR A 145 -7.50 -13.86 9.79
C THR A 145 -7.94 -15.13 10.50
N SER A 146 -8.49 -16.11 9.78
CA SER A 146 -8.86 -17.42 10.35
C SER A 146 -7.65 -18.34 10.54
N ASN A 147 -6.54 -18.06 9.87
CA ASN A 147 -5.29 -18.80 9.95
C ASN A 147 -4.12 -17.86 10.29
N PRO A 148 -3.74 -17.75 11.58
CA PRO A 148 -2.65 -16.87 12.01
C PRO A 148 -1.32 -17.14 11.30
N ALA A 149 -1.05 -18.41 10.95
CA ALA A 149 0.15 -18.79 10.22
C ALA A 149 0.17 -18.27 8.78
N GLN A 150 -0.95 -17.84 8.21
CA GLN A 150 -1.04 -17.25 6.85
C GLN A 150 -1.27 -15.74 6.87
N LEU A 151 -1.67 -15.19 8.02
CA LEU A 151 -1.89 -13.76 8.16
C LEU A 151 -0.57 -12.99 7.99
N MET A 152 -0.58 -12.02 7.07
CA MET A 152 0.58 -11.23 6.64
C MET A 152 1.75 -12.03 6.05
N ALA A 153 1.57 -13.31 5.72
CA ALA A 153 2.55 -14.08 4.97
C ALA A 153 2.70 -13.54 3.54
N LEU A 154 3.87 -13.76 2.92
CA LEU A 154 4.02 -13.47 1.49
C LEU A 154 3.25 -14.52 0.68
N VAL A 155 2.38 -14.04 -0.21
CA VAL A 155 1.56 -14.89 -1.08
C VAL A 155 1.91 -14.58 -2.53
N GLU A 156 2.43 -15.59 -3.23
CA GLU A 156 2.64 -15.53 -4.66
C GLU A 156 1.32 -15.74 -5.41
N THR A 157 1.12 -14.96 -6.46
CA THR A 157 -0.10 -15.07 -7.26
C THR A 157 0.14 -14.64 -8.70
N SER A 158 -0.72 -15.11 -9.60
CA SER A 158 -0.82 -14.53 -10.93
C SER A 158 -1.58 -13.22 -10.84
N VAL A 159 -1.05 -12.17 -11.47
CA VAL A 159 -1.62 -10.83 -11.45
C VAL A 159 -1.78 -10.29 -12.87
N THR A 160 -2.77 -9.44 -13.09
CA THR A 160 -2.88 -8.59 -14.28
C THR A 160 -2.86 -7.15 -13.84
N ILE A 161 -1.95 -6.36 -14.42
CA ILE A 161 -1.71 -4.95 -14.06
C ILE A 161 -1.82 -4.12 -15.34
N GLU A 162 -2.86 -3.32 -15.44
CA GLU A 162 -3.20 -2.61 -16.68
C GLU A 162 -3.60 -1.16 -16.41
N TRP A 163 -3.05 -0.26 -17.22
CA TRP A 163 -3.46 1.12 -17.23
C TRP A 163 -4.67 1.35 -18.13
N GLY A 164 -5.68 2.06 -17.62
CA GLY A 164 -6.78 2.57 -18.45
C GLY A 164 -6.48 3.92 -19.09
N GLU A 165 -7.52 4.54 -19.63
CA GLU A 165 -7.43 5.87 -20.25
C GLU A 165 -7.31 6.97 -19.20
N SER A 166 -6.58 8.04 -19.54
CA SER A 166 -6.45 9.20 -18.67
C SER A 166 -7.73 10.03 -18.67
N ALA A 167 -8.10 10.57 -17.50
CA ALA A 167 -9.21 11.49 -17.34
C ALA A 167 -8.77 12.71 -16.50
N ILE A 168 -9.62 13.75 -16.47
CA ILE A 168 -9.47 14.84 -15.51
C ILE A 168 -10.48 14.61 -14.40
N GLU A 169 -10.01 14.51 -13.17
CA GLU A 169 -10.87 14.34 -11.99
C GLU A 169 -10.70 15.54 -11.03
N PRO A 170 -11.80 16.06 -10.47
CA PRO A 170 -11.74 17.01 -9.37
C PRO A 170 -11.38 16.28 -8.07
N VAL A 171 -10.32 16.70 -7.40
CA VAL A 171 -9.91 16.19 -6.09
C VAL A 171 -9.68 17.37 -5.15
N ALA A 172 -10.50 17.47 -4.11
CA ALA A 172 -10.60 18.67 -3.29
C ALA A 172 -10.81 19.91 -4.19
N ASP A 173 -9.88 20.87 -4.16
CA ASP A 173 -9.94 22.12 -4.92
C ASP A 173 -9.09 22.09 -6.21
N GLU A 174 -8.52 20.93 -6.57
CA GLU A 174 -7.63 20.78 -7.74
C GLU A 174 -8.28 19.90 -8.82
N SER A 175 -8.09 20.26 -10.09
CA SER A 175 -8.38 19.36 -11.23
C SER A 175 -7.09 18.67 -11.65
N LEU A 176 -7.04 17.34 -11.51
CA LEU A 176 -5.83 16.56 -11.76
C LEU A 176 -6.05 15.65 -12.97
N THR A 177 -5.03 15.54 -13.83
CA THR A 177 -4.95 14.44 -14.79
C THR A 177 -4.67 13.17 -14.01
N VAL A 178 -5.57 12.20 -14.14
CA VAL A 178 -5.49 10.91 -13.47
C VAL A 178 -5.53 9.79 -14.48
N ARG A 179 -4.99 8.64 -14.09
CA ARG A 179 -5.08 7.41 -14.87
C ARG A 179 -5.41 6.25 -13.93
N PRO A 180 -6.42 5.41 -14.25
CA PRO A 180 -6.73 4.24 -13.46
C PRO A 180 -5.71 3.13 -13.74
N LEU A 181 -5.19 2.52 -12.67
CA LEU A 181 -4.43 1.28 -12.70
C LEU A 181 -5.33 0.16 -12.18
N THR A 182 -5.68 -0.77 -13.06
CA THR A 182 -6.46 -1.97 -12.73
C THR A 182 -5.52 -3.09 -12.32
N VAL A 183 -5.79 -3.70 -11.18
CA VAL A 183 -5.03 -4.83 -10.63
C VAL A 183 -5.99 -5.97 -10.35
N VAL A 184 -5.76 -7.11 -10.97
CA VAL A 184 -6.59 -8.33 -10.84
C VAL A 184 -5.72 -9.49 -10.39
N TRP A 185 -6.14 -10.22 -9.36
CA TRP A 185 -5.50 -11.45 -8.91
C TRP A 185 -6.54 -12.36 -8.25
N GLY A 186 -6.54 -13.65 -8.57
CA GLY A 186 -7.58 -14.57 -8.11
C GLY A 186 -8.99 -14.05 -8.43
N ASP A 187 -9.84 -13.94 -7.41
CA ASP A 187 -11.19 -13.37 -7.47
C ASP A 187 -11.22 -11.86 -7.16
N GLN A 188 -10.07 -11.26 -6.87
CA GLN A 188 -9.95 -9.87 -6.47
C GLN A 188 -9.72 -8.97 -7.67
N ARG A 189 -10.48 -7.87 -7.72
CA ARG A 189 -10.24 -6.75 -8.62
C ARG A 189 -10.16 -5.45 -7.83
N ARG A 190 -9.14 -4.65 -8.13
CA ARG A 190 -8.93 -3.32 -7.59
C ARG A 190 -8.64 -2.35 -8.72
N VAL A 191 -9.10 -1.11 -8.56
CA VAL A 191 -8.72 -0.01 -9.44
C VAL A 191 -8.27 1.14 -8.57
N VAL A 192 -7.06 1.65 -8.80
CA VAL A 192 -6.53 2.83 -8.13
C VAL A 192 -6.30 3.92 -9.16
N TRP A 193 -6.82 5.12 -8.90
CA TRP A 193 -6.59 6.28 -9.77
C TRP A 193 -5.39 7.03 -9.26
N LEU A 194 -4.41 7.19 -10.15
CA LEU A 194 -3.12 7.78 -9.85
C LEU A 194 -2.94 9.05 -10.68
N ASP A 195 -2.35 10.08 -10.10
CA ASP A 195 -1.93 11.26 -10.85
C ASP A 195 -0.52 11.09 -11.46
N SER A 196 -0.01 12.14 -12.09
CA SER A 196 1.34 12.15 -12.70
C SER A 196 2.50 11.91 -11.71
N LEU A 197 2.26 12.02 -10.40
CA LEU A 197 3.23 11.75 -9.35
C LEU A 197 2.97 10.41 -8.64
N ASN A 198 2.10 9.56 -9.21
CA ASN A 198 1.63 8.30 -8.63
C ASN A 198 0.97 8.44 -7.25
N ARG A 199 0.35 9.60 -6.96
CA ARG A 199 -0.45 9.77 -5.74
C ARG A 199 -1.76 9.00 -5.89
N PRO A 200 -2.14 8.14 -4.93
CA PRO A 200 -3.46 7.53 -4.94
C PRO A 200 -4.52 8.58 -4.61
N LEU A 201 -5.48 8.73 -5.51
CA LEU A 201 -6.57 9.70 -5.42
C LEU A 201 -7.92 9.02 -5.13
N ARG A 202 -8.11 7.84 -5.70
CA ARG A 202 -9.30 7.04 -5.54
C ARG A 202 -8.94 5.56 -5.56
N LEU A 203 -9.69 4.76 -4.83
CA LEU A 203 -9.65 3.32 -4.88
C LEU A 203 -11.08 2.81 -5.12
N TRP A 204 -11.21 1.78 -5.94
CA TRP A 204 -12.41 0.98 -6.05
C TRP A 204 -12.06 -0.49 -5.88
N ARG A 205 -12.93 -1.22 -5.18
CA ARG A 205 -12.86 -2.66 -4.98
C ARG A 205 -14.13 -3.30 -5.52
N GLY A 206 -13.97 -4.49 -6.11
CA GLY A 206 -15.10 -5.27 -6.65
C GLY A 206 -16.20 -5.62 -5.65
N ASP A 207 -15.97 -5.45 -4.35
CA ASP A 207 -16.92 -5.73 -3.26
C ASP A 207 -17.67 -4.48 -2.74
N GLY A 208 -17.66 -3.39 -3.51
CA GLY A 208 -18.36 -2.14 -3.21
C GLY A 208 -17.60 -1.20 -2.26
N LEU A 209 -16.44 -1.60 -1.73
CA LEU A 209 -15.58 -0.68 -0.97
C LEU A 209 -14.87 0.28 -1.92
N THR A 210 -14.88 1.57 -1.58
CA THR A 210 -14.11 2.59 -2.27
C THR A 210 -13.26 3.38 -1.30
N ALA A 211 -12.31 4.17 -1.81
CA ALA A 211 -11.65 5.20 -1.04
C ALA A 211 -11.50 6.45 -1.90
N VAL A 212 -11.58 7.62 -1.28
CA VAL A 212 -11.46 8.92 -1.94
C VAL A 212 -10.48 9.80 -1.19
N ALA A 213 -9.63 10.53 -1.91
CA ALA A 213 -8.71 11.47 -1.32
C ALA A 213 -9.48 12.66 -0.73
N GLU A 214 -9.28 12.91 0.56
CA GLU A 214 -9.82 14.08 1.25
C GLU A 214 -8.80 15.20 1.37
N ARG A 215 -7.52 14.84 1.34
CA ARG A 215 -6.41 15.77 1.49
C ARG A 215 -5.20 15.27 0.71
N LEU A 216 -4.60 16.16 -0.04
CA LEU A 216 -3.29 15.99 -0.64
C LEU A 216 -2.39 17.12 -0.15
N VAL A 217 -1.12 16.81 0.11
CA VAL A 217 -0.13 17.78 0.54
C VAL A 217 1.07 17.67 -0.38
N ARG A 218 1.48 18.81 -0.93
CA ARG A 218 2.76 18.99 -1.59
C ARG A 218 3.62 19.88 -0.71
N TYR A 219 4.70 19.33 -0.17
CA TYR A 219 5.64 20.12 0.59
C TYR A 219 6.46 20.97 -0.38
N ARG A 220 6.67 22.24 -0.04
CA ARG A 220 7.55 23.10 -0.83
C ARG A 220 8.98 22.58 -0.67
N ARG A 221 9.68 22.43 -1.79
CA ARG A 221 11.12 22.16 -1.81
C ARG A 221 11.90 23.40 -1.43
#